data_AF-A0A518VCR5-F1
#
_entry.id   AF-A0A518VCR5-F1
#
_cell.length_a   1.000
_cell.length_b   1.000
_cell.length_c   1.000
_cell.angle_alpha   90.00
_cell.angle_beta   90.00
_cell.angle_gamma   90.00
#
_symmetry.space_group_name_H-M   'P 1'
#
loop_
_entity.id
_entity.type
_entity.pdbx_description
1 polymer ?
#
loop_
_entity_poly.entity_id
_entity_poly.type
_entity_poly.pdbx_seq_one_letter_code
_entity_poly.pdbx_strand_id
1 'polypeptide(L)'
;MLSHIIPYSPVSQREFIWLAEYTDGTHLSEFDFNTKQENDFYSIDKKAAVRFGLIGHGHKLYYETFGGHFKLGNGQIDLVYKSGEKEYPLTGHNEFYQDLITFKRAEAEIDLLNSSGELSPVITEYVFGYKHKLQFEDISFHIKVLVGLSEKSPALTLRLVSNRDVEGSVGIKLNGKIVSESVSNLTKEASQEFNWEMN
;
A
#
# COMPACT_ATOMS: atom_id res chain seq x y z
N MET A 1 8.42 17.99 -13.20
CA MET A 1 8.91 18.44 -11.87
C MET A 1 7.89 17.92 -10.88
N LEU A 2 8.28 17.17 -9.84
CA LEU A 2 7.29 16.63 -8.90
C LEU A 2 6.67 17.75 -8.07
N SER A 3 5.39 17.63 -7.73
CA SER A 3 4.66 18.66 -6.98
C SER A 3 5.31 18.95 -5.62
N HIS A 4 5.51 20.24 -5.31
CA HIS A 4 5.93 20.68 -3.99
C HIS A 4 4.69 20.74 -3.08
N ILE A 5 4.35 19.59 -2.48
CA ILE A 5 3.18 19.45 -1.62
C ILE A 5 3.62 19.55 -0.16
N ILE A 6 2.90 20.38 0.61
CA ILE A 6 3.06 20.48 2.07
C ILE A 6 2.61 19.13 2.68
N PRO A 7 3.48 18.41 3.42
CA PRO A 7 3.20 17.03 3.82
C PRO A 7 2.26 16.89 5.03
N TYR A 8 1.22 17.72 5.09
CA TYR A 8 0.21 17.72 6.15
C TYR A 8 -1.17 17.57 5.55
N SER A 9 -2.07 16.90 6.27
CA SER A 9 -3.49 16.89 5.91
C SER A 9 -4.04 18.33 5.92
N PRO A 10 -4.79 18.76 4.89
CA PRO A 10 -5.41 20.08 4.84
C PRO A 10 -6.67 20.19 5.73
N VAL A 11 -7.11 19.07 6.31
CA VAL A 11 -8.29 18.96 7.18
C VAL A 11 -7.90 18.38 8.54
N SER A 12 -8.45 18.92 9.62
CA SER A 12 -8.09 18.53 10.98
C SER A 12 -8.70 17.19 11.41
N GLN A 13 -9.74 16.71 10.71
CA GLN A 13 -10.44 15.48 11.04
C GLN A 13 -9.77 14.20 10.49
N ARG A 14 -8.68 14.36 9.71
CA ARG A 14 -7.94 13.26 9.08
C ARG A 14 -6.46 13.47 9.30
N GLU A 15 -5.82 12.49 9.90
CA GLU A 15 -4.38 12.47 10.15
C GLU A 15 -3.60 12.27 8.84
N PHE A 16 -4.09 11.34 8.02
CA PHE A 16 -3.59 11.05 6.69
C PHE A 16 -4.72 11.11 5.66
N ILE A 17 -4.36 11.54 4.46
CA ILE A 17 -5.24 11.56 3.29
C ILE A 17 -4.53 10.90 2.12
N TRP A 18 -5.29 10.31 1.19
CA TRP A 18 -4.65 9.76 -0.01
C TRP A 18 -4.19 10.85 -0.98
N LEU A 19 -3.15 10.53 -1.75
CA LEU A 19 -2.55 11.40 -2.74
C LEU A 19 -2.10 10.58 -3.97
N ALA A 20 -2.53 11.02 -5.15
CA ALA A 20 -2.04 10.57 -6.45
C ALA A 20 -1.24 11.69 -7.12
N GLU A 21 -0.04 11.40 -7.60
CA GLU A 21 0.79 12.36 -8.36
C GLU A 21 0.92 11.93 -9.82
N TYR A 22 1.05 12.91 -10.70
CA TYR A 22 1.12 12.73 -12.15
C TYR A 22 2.47 13.21 -12.72
N THR A 23 2.81 12.77 -13.94
CA THR A 23 4.09 13.09 -14.62
C THR A 23 4.28 14.58 -14.89
N ASP A 24 3.18 15.31 -15.12
CA ASP A 24 3.17 16.76 -15.37
C ASP A 24 3.41 17.60 -14.10
N GLY A 25 3.50 16.94 -12.94
CA GLY A 25 3.68 17.60 -11.64
C GLY A 25 2.37 18.04 -10.99
N THR A 26 1.22 17.72 -11.57
CA THR A 26 -0.08 17.88 -10.91
C THR A 26 -0.34 16.74 -9.93
N HIS A 27 -1.38 16.87 -9.11
CA HIS A 27 -1.82 15.85 -8.17
C HIS A 27 -3.33 15.88 -7.98
N LEU A 28 -3.87 14.77 -7.47
CA LEU A 28 -5.21 14.69 -6.91
C LEU A 28 -5.10 14.09 -5.50
N SER A 29 -5.74 14.72 -4.52
CA SER A 29 -5.73 14.29 -3.13
C SER A 29 -7.15 14.11 -2.60
N GLU A 30 -7.32 13.33 -1.53
CA GLU A 30 -8.64 13.11 -0.92
C GLU A 30 -9.34 14.40 -0.53
N PHE A 31 -8.59 15.36 0.00
CA PHE A 31 -9.09 16.70 0.27
C PHE A 31 -8.20 17.68 -0.48
N ASP A 32 -8.83 18.58 -1.22
CA ASP A 32 -8.10 19.64 -1.92
C ASP A 32 -7.40 20.56 -0.91
N PHE A 33 -6.13 20.88 -1.17
CA PHE A 33 -5.29 21.62 -0.23
C PHE A 33 -5.74 23.07 -0.01
N ASN A 34 -6.52 23.65 -0.92
CA ASN A 34 -6.94 25.05 -0.84
C ASN A 34 -8.38 25.15 -0.32
N THR A 35 -9.30 24.45 -0.99
CA THR A 35 -10.75 24.48 -0.75
C THR A 35 -11.17 23.54 0.37
N LYS A 36 -10.35 22.55 0.72
CA LYS A 36 -10.65 21.49 1.69
C LYS A 36 -11.85 20.62 1.31
N GLN A 37 -12.30 20.70 0.05
CA GLN A 37 -13.37 19.86 -0.46
C GLN A 37 -12.85 18.44 -0.70
N GLU A 38 -13.69 17.46 -0.39
CA GLU A 38 -13.39 16.05 -0.62
C GLU A 38 -13.48 15.73 -2.12
N ASN A 39 -12.49 15.00 -2.63
CA ASN A 39 -12.46 14.47 -3.97
C ASN A 39 -12.83 12.98 -3.96
N ASP A 40 -13.43 12.52 -5.05
CA ASP A 40 -13.72 11.10 -5.24
C ASP A 40 -12.44 10.35 -5.65
N PHE A 41 -12.14 9.25 -4.96
CA PHE A 41 -11.06 8.31 -5.31
C PHE A 41 -11.18 7.80 -6.76
N TYR A 42 -12.39 7.61 -7.27
CA TYR A 42 -12.61 7.15 -8.65
C TYR A 42 -12.29 8.22 -9.71
N SER A 43 -12.05 9.47 -9.30
CA SER A 43 -11.58 10.54 -10.20
C SER A 43 -10.08 10.47 -10.50
N ILE A 44 -9.32 9.61 -9.82
CA ILE A 44 -7.89 9.43 -10.10
C ILE A 44 -7.71 8.82 -11.50
N ASP A 45 -6.92 9.48 -12.34
CA ASP A 45 -6.43 8.86 -13.57
C ASP A 45 -5.34 7.84 -13.24
N LYS A 46 -5.78 6.61 -12.96
CA LYS A 46 -4.89 5.50 -12.56
C LYS A 46 -3.79 5.23 -13.59
N LYS A 47 -4.05 5.49 -14.88
CA LYS A 47 -3.08 5.24 -15.97
C LYS A 47 -2.00 6.31 -16.05
N ALA A 48 -2.30 7.52 -15.59
CA ALA A 48 -1.35 8.63 -15.53
C ALA A 48 -0.62 8.73 -14.19
N ALA A 49 -1.15 8.13 -13.13
CA ALA A 49 -0.57 8.18 -11.79
C ALA A 49 0.85 7.55 -11.78
N VAL A 50 1.83 8.32 -11.33
CA VAL A 50 3.23 7.86 -11.16
C VAL A 50 3.54 7.47 -9.71
N ARG A 51 2.78 8.02 -8.75
CA ARG A 51 2.89 7.71 -7.34
C ARG A 51 1.53 7.72 -6.70
N PHE A 52 1.32 6.81 -5.76
CA PHE A 52 0.11 6.76 -4.97
C PHE A 52 0.42 6.37 -3.53
N GLY A 53 -0.25 7.02 -2.59
CA GLY A 53 -0.16 6.68 -1.18
C GLY A 53 -0.84 7.69 -0.28
N LEU A 54 -0.24 7.95 0.86
CA LEU A 54 -0.77 8.78 1.93
C LEU A 54 0.15 9.97 2.23
N ILE A 55 -0.46 11.08 2.64
CA ILE A 55 0.22 12.27 3.13
C ILE A 55 -0.43 12.75 4.43
N GLY A 56 0.39 13.14 5.40
CA GLY A 56 -0.06 13.45 6.75
C GLY A 56 1.09 13.53 7.75
N HIS A 57 0.90 14.24 8.87
CA HIS A 57 1.90 14.38 9.95
C HIS A 57 3.32 14.79 9.53
N GLY A 58 3.48 15.54 8.44
CA GLY A 58 4.80 15.92 7.92
C GLY A 58 5.46 14.84 7.05
N HIS A 59 4.76 13.74 6.78
CA HIS A 59 5.25 12.60 6.02
C HIS A 59 4.48 12.38 4.72
N LYS A 60 5.18 11.82 3.74
CA LYS A 60 4.63 11.35 2.48
C LYS A 60 5.07 9.91 2.28
N LEU A 61 4.12 9.00 2.25
CA LEU A 61 4.31 7.56 2.23
C LEU A 61 3.61 7.04 0.98
N TYR A 62 4.34 6.43 0.05
CA TYR A 62 3.79 6.12 -1.27
C TYR A 62 4.46 4.91 -1.86
N TYR A 63 3.92 4.38 -2.95
CA TYR A 63 4.69 3.56 -3.87
C TYR A 63 4.82 4.25 -5.23
N GLU A 64 5.89 3.94 -5.94
CA GLU A 64 6.07 4.32 -7.34
C GLU A 64 5.30 3.32 -8.20
N THR A 65 4.35 3.80 -9.01
CA THR A 65 3.51 2.92 -9.83
C THR A 65 4.35 2.19 -10.87
N PHE A 66 5.45 2.78 -11.34
CA PHE A 66 6.45 2.06 -12.09
C PHE A 66 7.32 1.21 -11.15
N GLY A 67 7.31 -0.11 -11.34
CA GLY A 67 8.07 -1.05 -10.52
C GLY A 67 7.45 -1.42 -9.16
N GLY A 68 6.45 -0.68 -8.67
CA GLY A 68 5.72 -1.05 -7.44
C GLY A 68 6.52 -0.91 -6.15
N HIS A 69 7.60 -0.11 -6.16
CA HIS A 69 8.48 0.12 -5.01
C HIS A 69 7.80 0.99 -3.95
N PHE A 70 7.76 0.54 -2.70
CA PHE A 70 7.26 1.38 -1.59
C PHE A 70 8.37 2.30 -1.07
N LYS A 71 8.01 3.56 -0.81
CA LYS A 71 8.84 4.62 -0.21
C LYS A 71 8.20 5.04 1.11
N LEU A 72 8.75 4.55 2.20
CA LEU A 72 8.30 4.88 3.56
C LEU A 72 9.43 5.61 4.29
N GLY A 73 9.29 6.93 4.41
CA GLY A 73 10.37 7.79 4.92
C GLY A 73 11.61 7.72 4.02
N ASN A 74 12.75 7.35 4.59
CA ASN A 74 14.03 7.22 3.87
C ASN A 74 14.30 5.80 3.34
N GLY A 75 13.35 4.87 3.51
CA GLY A 75 13.50 3.48 3.10
C GLY A 75 12.74 3.16 1.81
N GLN A 76 13.36 2.35 0.95
CA GLN A 76 12.69 1.64 -0.13
C GLN A 76 12.42 0.20 0.31
N ILE A 77 11.16 -0.25 0.18
CA ILE A 77 10.77 -1.63 0.43
C ILE A 77 10.48 -2.33 -0.89
N ASP A 78 11.10 -3.50 -1.03
CA ASP A 78 10.98 -4.41 -2.16
C ASP A 78 10.60 -5.80 -1.70
N LEU A 79 9.91 -6.53 -2.57
CA LEU A 79 9.42 -7.87 -2.29
C LEU A 79 10.04 -8.87 -3.27
N VAL A 80 10.36 -10.07 -2.78
CA VAL A 80 10.86 -11.17 -3.58
C VAL A 80 10.22 -12.47 -3.13
N TYR A 81 9.94 -13.37 -4.05
CA TYR A 81 9.65 -14.77 -3.75
C TYR A 81 10.83 -15.62 -4.22
N LYS A 82 11.28 -16.58 -3.42
CA LYS A 82 12.39 -17.48 -3.75
C LYS A 82 11.92 -18.92 -3.79
N SER A 83 12.34 -19.69 -4.79
CA SER A 83 12.06 -21.12 -4.88
C SER A 83 13.30 -21.85 -5.41
N GLY A 84 13.95 -22.64 -4.55
CA GLY A 84 15.26 -23.21 -4.84
C GLY A 84 16.28 -22.12 -5.16
N GLU A 85 16.95 -22.23 -6.31
CA GLU A 85 17.93 -21.25 -6.80
C GLU A 85 17.31 -20.08 -7.58
N LYS A 86 15.98 -20.08 -7.79
CA LYS A 86 15.29 -19.02 -8.53
C LYS A 86 14.77 -17.92 -7.60
N GLU A 87 15.04 -16.67 -7.96
CA GLU A 87 14.36 -15.50 -7.39
C GLU A 87 13.32 -14.95 -8.37
N TYR A 88 12.13 -14.65 -7.84
CA TYR A 88 11.04 -13.97 -8.53
C TYR A 88 10.83 -12.62 -7.83
N PRO A 89 11.43 -11.53 -8.33
CA PRO A 89 11.17 -10.19 -7.81
C PRO A 89 9.67 -9.90 -7.90
N LEU A 90 9.01 -9.56 -6.80
CA LEU A 90 7.59 -9.18 -6.81
C LEU A 90 7.41 -7.66 -7.03
N THR A 91 8.51 -6.91 -6.90
CA THR A 91 8.66 -5.49 -7.23
C THR A 91 9.90 -5.31 -8.13
N GLY A 92 10.04 -4.14 -8.77
CA GLY A 92 11.19 -3.77 -9.60
C GLY A 92 11.12 -4.21 -11.06
N HIS A 93 9.94 -4.60 -11.54
CA HIS A 93 9.72 -4.87 -12.97
C HIS A 93 9.52 -3.58 -13.76
N ASN A 94 9.86 -3.62 -15.05
CA ASN A 94 9.62 -2.52 -15.99
C ASN A 94 8.13 -2.45 -16.41
N GLU A 95 7.23 -2.42 -15.44
CA GLU A 95 5.78 -2.45 -15.59
C GLU A 95 5.11 -1.49 -14.62
N PHE A 96 3.86 -1.14 -14.92
CA PHE A 96 3.03 -0.26 -14.09
C PHE A 96 2.06 -1.05 -13.19
N TYR A 97 2.09 -0.75 -11.90
CA TYR A 97 1.30 -1.31 -10.81
C TYR A 97 0.16 -0.34 -10.48
N GLN A 98 -0.82 -0.24 -11.37
CA GLN A 98 -1.82 0.85 -11.36
C GLN A 98 -3.20 0.47 -10.81
N ASP A 99 -3.38 -0.74 -10.27
CA ASP A 99 -4.61 -1.10 -9.54
C ASP A 99 -4.52 -0.60 -8.09
N LEU A 100 -4.65 0.72 -7.93
CA LEU A 100 -4.51 1.43 -6.66
C LEU A 100 -5.56 1.00 -5.64
N ILE A 101 -5.16 0.88 -4.38
CA ILE A 101 -6.04 0.54 -3.25
C ILE A 101 -5.84 1.54 -2.12
N THR A 102 -6.93 2.06 -1.57
CA THR A 102 -6.92 2.75 -0.28
C THR A 102 -8.22 2.52 0.46
N PHE A 103 -8.15 2.51 1.79
CA PHE A 103 -9.30 2.53 2.68
C PHE A 103 -8.85 2.96 4.08
N LYS A 104 -9.81 3.25 4.96
CA LYS A 104 -9.56 3.52 6.37
C LYS A 104 -10.28 2.46 7.20
N ARG A 105 -9.65 1.96 8.27
CA ARG A 105 -10.33 1.16 9.29
C ARG A 105 -10.81 2.10 10.38
N ALA A 106 -12.05 1.91 10.83
CA ALA A 106 -12.62 2.70 11.89
C ALA A 106 -13.39 1.79 12.85
N GLU A 107 -13.32 2.11 14.13
CA GLU A 107 -13.96 1.38 15.22
C GLU A 107 -14.92 2.34 15.95
N ALA A 108 -16.06 1.81 16.39
CA ALA A 108 -17.01 2.54 17.20
C ALA A 108 -17.47 1.63 18.34
N GLU A 109 -17.45 2.14 19.56
CA GLU A 109 -17.98 1.44 20.72
C GLU A 109 -19.45 1.81 20.92
N ILE A 110 -20.27 0.80 21.20
CA ILE A 110 -21.70 0.97 21.46
C ILE A 110 -21.97 0.56 22.90
N ASP A 111 -22.43 1.49 23.71
CA ASP A 111 -23.03 1.16 25.01
C ASP A 111 -24.47 0.68 24.79
N LEU A 112 -24.66 -0.65 24.86
CA LEU A 112 -25.96 -1.30 24.67
C LEU A 112 -26.96 -1.02 25.80
N LEU A 113 -26.50 -0.51 26.96
CA LEU A 113 -27.35 -0.22 28.12
C LEU A 113 -27.86 1.23 28.10
N ASN A 114 -27.12 2.14 27.46
CA ASN A 114 -27.48 3.55 27.30
C ASN A 114 -27.68 3.87 25.80
N SER A 115 -28.75 3.34 25.21
CA SER A 115 -29.04 3.37 23.77
C SER A 115 -29.44 4.75 23.20
N SER A 116 -28.92 5.85 23.74
CA SER A 116 -29.18 7.23 23.29
C SER A 116 -27.93 7.96 22.79
N GLY A 117 -26.79 7.28 22.63
CA GLY A 117 -25.54 7.87 22.14
C GLY A 117 -25.44 7.90 20.61
N GLU A 118 -24.87 8.99 20.08
CA GLU A 118 -24.43 9.10 18.68
C GLU A 118 -23.15 8.27 18.48
N LEU A 119 -23.16 7.36 17.50
CA LEU A 119 -21.98 6.56 17.16
C LEU A 119 -20.92 7.47 16.55
N SER A 120 -19.80 7.62 17.25
CA SER A 120 -18.64 8.40 16.79
C SER A 120 -17.50 7.45 16.42
N PRO A 121 -17.42 6.98 15.16
CA PRO A 121 -16.33 6.10 14.74
C PRO A 121 -14.98 6.83 14.77
N VAL A 122 -13.97 6.16 15.32
CA VAL A 122 -12.58 6.62 15.34
C VAL A 122 -11.80 5.85 14.30
N ILE A 123 -11.07 6.54 13.43
CA ILE A 123 -10.18 5.90 12.46
C ILE A 123 -9.00 5.30 13.21
N THR A 124 -8.80 3.99 13.09
CA THR A 124 -7.71 3.25 13.75
C THR A 124 -6.56 2.95 12.79
N GLU A 125 -6.81 3.02 11.47
CA GLU A 125 -5.78 2.75 10.48
C GLU A 125 -6.05 3.41 9.12
N TYR A 126 -4.98 3.88 8.49
CA TYR A 126 -4.97 4.38 7.11
C TYR A 126 -4.22 3.41 6.22
N VAL A 127 -4.86 2.91 5.16
CA VAL A 127 -4.28 1.87 4.31
C VAL A 127 -4.14 2.36 2.88
N PHE A 128 -3.01 2.05 2.25
CA PHE A 128 -2.79 2.22 0.82
C PHE A 128 -2.00 1.06 0.21
N GLY A 129 -2.07 0.89 -1.11
CA GLY A 129 -1.32 -0.16 -1.78
C GLY A 129 -1.79 -0.42 -3.20
N TYR A 130 -1.55 -1.63 -3.70
CA TYR A 130 -1.93 -2.02 -5.05
C TYR A 130 -2.21 -3.52 -5.18
N LYS A 131 -2.83 -3.89 -6.30
CA LYS A 131 -2.76 -5.24 -6.86
C LYS A 131 -1.94 -5.23 -8.14
N HIS A 132 -1.32 -6.36 -8.45
CA HIS A 132 -0.67 -6.58 -9.73
C HIS A 132 -0.65 -8.06 -10.10
N LYS A 133 -0.61 -8.34 -11.41
CA LYS A 133 -0.35 -9.68 -11.94
C LYS A 133 1.04 -9.70 -12.55
N LEU A 134 1.88 -10.58 -12.03
CA LEU A 134 3.23 -10.82 -12.53
C LEU A 134 3.24 -12.08 -13.38
N GLN A 135 3.90 -12.02 -14.52
CA GLN A 135 4.08 -13.16 -15.41
C GLN A 135 5.57 -13.43 -15.59
N PHE A 136 6.02 -14.58 -15.11
CA PHE A 136 7.34 -15.14 -15.39
C PHE A 136 7.20 -16.24 -16.44
N GLU A 137 8.33 -16.74 -16.95
CA GLU A 137 8.36 -17.81 -17.95
C GLU A 137 7.65 -19.09 -17.47
N ASP A 138 7.81 -19.44 -16.20
CA ASP A 138 7.34 -20.71 -15.63
C ASP A 138 6.26 -20.58 -14.55
N ILE A 139 5.92 -19.36 -14.12
CA ILE A 139 4.94 -19.11 -13.05
C ILE A 139 4.31 -17.73 -13.20
N SER A 140 3.05 -17.59 -12.80
CA SER A 140 2.42 -16.28 -12.64
C SER A 140 2.00 -16.07 -11.19
N PHE A 141 2.19 -14.86 -10.69
CA PHE A 141 1.72 -14.46 -9.37
C PHE A 141 0.66 -13.38 -9.46
N HIS A 142 -0.38 -13.49 -8.64
CA HIS A 142 -1.27 -12.38 -8.35
C HIS A 142 -0.91 -11.87 -6.97
N ILE A 143 -0.54 -10.60 -6.90
CA ILE A 143 -0.15 -9.95 -5.65
C ILE A 143 -1.13 -8.86 -5.26
N LYS A 144 -1.34 -8.70 -3.96
CA LYS A 144 -1.93 -7.52 -3.34
C LYS A 144 -1.02 -7.09 -2.22
N VAL A 145 -0.45 -5.91 -2.33
CA VAL A 145 0.44 -5.35 -1.31
C VAL A 145 -0.27 -4.16 -0.67
N LEU A 146 -0.38 -4.17 0.65
CA LEU A 146 -0.96 -3.09 1.44
C LEU A 146 0.06 -2.61 2.46
N VAL A 147 0.10 -1.30 2.69
CA VAL A 147 0.75 -0.68 3.83
C VAL A 147 -0.33 -0.03 4.68
N GLY A 148 -0.39 -0.44 5.94
CA GLY A 148 -1.29 0.10 6.95
C GLY A 148 -0.55 0.96 7.96
N LEU A 149 -1.10 2.12 8.27
CA LEU A 149 -0.58 3.05 9.28
C LEU A 149 -1.56 3.11 10.44
N SER A 150 -1.14 2.60 11.59
CA SER A 150 -1.87 2.64 12.86
C SER A 150 -1.01 3.29 13.94
N GLU A 151 -1.57 3.55 15.13
CA GLU A 151 -0.81 4.10 16.25
C GLU A 151 0.32 3.20 16.76
N LYS A 152 0.26 1.88 16.51
CA LYS A 152 1.26 0.92 16.99
C LYS A 152 2.54 1.00 16.16
N SER A 153 2.44 0.56 14.91
CA SER A 153 3.52 0.54 13.95
C SER A 153 2.94 0.41 12.53
N PRO A 154 3.66 0.90 11.50
CA PRO A 154 3.34 0.57 10.13
C PRO A 154 3.46 -0.93 9.87
N ALA A 155 2.53 -1.50 9.12
CA ALA A 155 2.55 -2.90 8.74
C ALA A 155 2.42 -3.05 7.22
N LEU A 156 3.18 -3.98 6.65
CA LEU A 156 3.02 -4.42 5.27
C LEU A 156 2.29 -5.76 5.24
N THR A 157 1.21 -5.81 4.47
CA THR A 157 0.49 -7.05 4.17
C THR A 157 0.70 -7.40 2.70
N LEU A 158 1.31 -8.56 2.43
CA LEU A 158 1.37 -9.14 1.10
C LEU A 158 0.38 -10.31 1.06
N ARG A 159 -0.57 -10.27 0.12
CA ARG A 159 -1.31 -11.46 -0.30
C ARG A 159 -0.76 -11.94 -1.63
N LEU A 160 -0.41 -13.22 -1.70
CA LEU A 160 0.25 -13.87 -2.82
C LEU A 160 -0.56 -15.09 -3.25
N VAL A 161 -0.79 -15.22 -4.55
CA VAL A 161 -1.43 -16.38 -5.19
C VAL A 161 -0.56 -16.79 -6.38
N SER A 162 -0.30 -18.09 -6.55
CA SER A 162 0.40 -18.64 -7.71
C SER A 162 -0.54 -19.48 -8.59
N ASN A 163 -0.25 -19.55 -9.89
CA ASN A 163 -0.99 -20.42 -10.81
C ASN A 163 -0.58 -21.91 -10.76
N ARG A 164 0.37 -22.25 -9.89
CA ARG A 164 0.87 -23.61 -9.66
C ARG A 164 1.35 -23.78 -8.22
N ASP A 165 1.48 -25.02 -7.80
CA ASP A 165 2.14 -25.33 -6.54
C ASP A 165 3.62 -24.96 -6.62
N VAL A 166 4.12 -24.29 -5.58
CA VAL A 166 5.53 -23.92 -5.48
C VAL A 166 5.94 -23.80 -4.01
N GLU A 167 7.05 -24.45 -3.69
CA GLU A 167 7.68 -24.34 -2.37
C GLU A 167 8.73 -23.23 -2.39
N GLY A 168 8.82 -22.48 -1.30
CA GLY A 168 9.69 -21.32 -1.30
C GLY A 168 9.58 -20.44 -0.07
N SER A 169 10.04 -19.20 -0.21
CA SER A 169 9.97 -18.17 0.82
C SER A 169 9.67 -16.81 0.23
N VAL A 170 8.95 -15.99 1.00
CA VAL A 170 8.79 -14.57 0.73
C VAL A 170 9.91 -13.83 1.47
N GLY A 171 10.63 -12.97 0.76
CA GLY A 171 11.63 -12.07 1.32
C GLY A 171 11.19 -10.61 1.19
N ILE A 172 11.44 -9.83 2.24
CA ILE A 172 11.27 -8.38 2.26
C ILE A 172 12.67 -7.75 2.26
N LYS A 173 12.92 -6.88 1.28
CA LYS A 173 14.17 -6.14 1.13
C LYS A 173 13.95 -4.68 1.53
N LEU A 174 14.73 -4.19 2.50
CA LEU A 174 14.81 -2.76 2.84
C LEU A 174 16.12 -2.21 2.27
N ASN A 175 16.03 -1.24 1.36
CA ASN A 175 17.18 -0.66 0.66
C ASN A 175 18.10 -1.74 0.03
N GLY A 176 17.48 -2.76 -0.57
CA GLY A 176 18.16 -3.88 -1.23
C GLY A 176 18.67 -5.00 -0.29
N LYS A 177 18.59 -4.84 1.03
CA LYS A 177 19.00 -5.87 2.01
C LYS A 177 17.79 -6.63 2.53
N ILE A 178 17.87 -7.96 2.57
CA ILE A 178 16.80 -8.79 3.16
C ILE A 178 16.73 -8.50 4.66
N VAL A 179 15.56 -8.07 5.13
CA VAL A 179 15.27 -7.78 6.55
C VAL A 179 14.27 -8.74 7.17
N SER A 180 13.50 -9.44 6.34
CA SER A 180 12.59 -10.50 6.77
C SER A 180 12.50 -11.56 5.68
N GLU A 181 12.41 -12.82 6.10
CA GLU A 181 12.17 -13.95 5.23
C GLU A 181 11.20 -14.91 5.93
N SER A 182 10.21 -15.42 5.20
CA SER A 182 9.18 -16.30 5.75
C SER A 182 8.89 -17.42 4.78
N VAL A 183 8.86 -18.66 5.28
CA VAL A 183 8.53 -19.84 4.47
C VAL A 183 7.13 -19.67 3.89
N SER A 184 7.01 -19.92 2.59
CA SER A 184 5.79 -19.77 1.81
C SER A 184 5.70 -20.87 0.77
N ASN A 185 4.99 -21.93 1.13
CA ASN A 185 4.62 -22.99 0.19
C ASN A 185 3.25 -22.65 -0.36
N LEU A 186 3.22 -22.19 -1.60
CA LEU A 186 2.01 -21.76 -2.27
C LEU A 186 1.32 -22.97 -2.90
N THR A 187 0.02 -23.08 -2.65
CA THR A 187 -0.86 -24.01 -3.36
C THR A 187 -1.52 -23.27 -4.52
N LYS A 188 -1.62 -23.93 -5.66
CA LYS A 188 -2.23 -23.41 -6.89
C LYS A 188 -3.58 -22.76 -6.61
N GLU A 189 -3.72 -21.50 -7.05
CA GLU A 189 -4.91 -20.66 -6.90
C GLU A 189 -5.38 -20.40 -5.46
N ALA A 190 -4.60 -20.80 -4.44
CA ALA A 190 -4.86 -20.48 -3.05
C ALA A 190 -4.10 -19.22 -2.64
N SER A 191 -4.76 -18.33 -1.90
CA SER A 191 -4.11 -17.14 -1.37
C SER A 191 -3.41 -17.42 -0.05
N GLN A 192 -2.14 -17.04 0.04
CA GLN A 192 -1.41 -16.93 1.29
C GLN A 192 -1.19 -15.45 1.64
N GLU A 193 -1.30 -15.11 2.91
CA GLU A 193 -1.13 -13.74 3.42
C GLU A 193 0.07 -13.67 4.37
N PHE A 194 0.90 -12.65 4.18
CA PHE A 194 2.09 -12.37 4.97
C PHE A 194 1.95 -10.99 5.56
N ASN A 195 2.23 -10.88 6.85
CA ASN A 195 2.22 -9.62 7.57
C ASN A 195 3.62 -9.36 8.11
N TRP A 196 4.12 -8.16 7.89
CA TRP A 196 5.40 -7.71 8.40
C TRP A 196 5.23 -6.37 9.12
N GLU A 197 5.47 -6.38 10.42
CA GLU A 197 5.52 -5.18 11.25
C GLU A 197 6.88 -4.49 11.07
N MET A 198 6.85 -3.20 10.78
CA MET A 198 8.04 -2.39 10.58
C MET A 198 8.54 -1.88 11.94
N ASN A 199 9.49 -2.61 12.53
CA ASN A 199 10.13 -2.30 13.81
C ASN A 199 11.52 -1.68 13.63
#